data_AF-A0A956K3T8-F1
#
_entry.id   AF-A0A956K3T8-F1
#
_cell.length_a   1.000
_cell.length_b   1.000
_cell.length_c   1.000
_cell.angle_alpha   90.00
_cell.angle_beta   90.00
_cell.angle_gamma   90.00
#
_symmetry.space_group_name_H-M   'P 1'
#
loop_
_entity.id
_entity.type
_entity.pdbx_description
1 polymer ?
#
loop_
_entity_poly.entity_id
_entity_poly.type
_entity_poly.pdbx_seq_one_letter_code
_entity_poly.pdbx_strand_id
1 'polypeptide(L)'
;MSDPYAPGGFNPYQAPSAAADAFGAAIQPNATNYWREGDLLVVNKGATVPPEVCIATGRAGDGQLIRKTLQWAHPAVAIAILFNVIIYIILYLVMRKTGEIGYGFSTEFRNRRRNGILLAILGPVACTFLTIVGFDNRGLEWLGAIAAIGIVATLIVGIIMAQPFRIQKIDEHRVYLKVKPEVFSALGL
;
A
#
# COMPACT_ATOMS: atom_id res chain seq x y z
N MET A 1 -47.26 -9.27 45.38
CA MET A 1 -47.12 -9.30 43.90
C MET A 1 -45.62 -9.22 43.62
N SER A 2 -44.95 -10.35 43.46
CA SER A 2 -43.50 -10.44 43.26
C SER A 2 -43.16 -10.36 41.77
N ASP A 3 -42.23 -9.48 41.42
CA ASP A 3 -41.77 -9.22 40.05
C ASP A 3 -41.01 -10.43 39.46
N PRO A 4 -41.45 -11.01 38.33
CA PRO A 4 -40.83 -12.19 37.74
C PRO A 4 -39.50 -11.93 37.00
N TYR A 5 -39.02 -10.68 36.92
CA TYR A 5 -37.79 -10.33 36.19
C TYR A 5 -36.53 -10.14 37.07
N ALA A 6 -36.51 -10.72 38.27
CA ALA A 6 -35.32 -10.70 39.12
C ALA A 6 -34.10 -11.38 38.42
N PRO A 7 -32.92 -10.73 38.34
CA PRO A 7 -31.78 -11.17 37.51
C PRO A 7 -30.97 -12.35 38.10
N GLY A 8 -31.63 -13.30 38.75
CA GLY A 8 -30.99 -14.47 39.39
C GLY A 8 -31.48 -15.83 38.87
N GLY A 9 -32.33 -15.85 37.84
CA GLY A 9 -32.88 -17.09 37.28
C GLY A 9 -31.92 -17.77 36.31
N PHE A 10 -31.56 -19.02 36.59
CA PHE A 10 -30.90 -19.92 35.64
C PHE A 10 -31.74 -20.01 34.36
N ASN A 11 -31.25 -19.46 33.25
CA ASN A 11 -31.92 -19.52 31.96
C ASN A 11 -31.48 -20.79 31.22
N PRO A 12 -32.30 -21.85 31.14
CA PRO A 12 -31.94 -23.10 30.47
C PRO A 12 -31.79 -22.96 28.95
N TYR A 13 -32.20 -21.82 28.37
CA TYR A 13 -32.00 -21.45 26.97
C TYR A 13 -30.87 -20.44 26.78
N GLN A 14 -30.09 -20.13 27.81
CA GLN A 14 -28.88 -19.33 27.63
C GLN A 14 -27.89 -20.15 26.81
N ALA A 15 -27.70 -19.74 25.55
CA ALA A 15 -26.71 -20.35 24.69
C ALA A 15 -25.36 -20.38 25.42
N PRO A 16 -24.59 -21.49 25.35
CA PRO A 16 -23.25 -21.50 25.87
C PRO A 16 -22.53 -20.28 25.29
N SER A 17 -21.96 -19.43 26.15
CA SER A 17 -21.00 -18.42 25.70
C SER A 17 -19.73 -19.14 25.26
N ALA A 18 -19.83 -19.97 24.21
CA ALA A 18 -18.72 -20.18 23.31
C ALA A 18 -18.38 -18.77 22.85
N ALA A 19 -17.24 -18.28 23.33
CA ALA A 19 -16.76 -16.95 23.06
C ALA A 19 -17.07 -16.59 21.60
N ALA A 20 -17.55 -15.37 21.38
CA ALA A 20 -17.77 -14.78 20.06
C ALA A 20 -16.43 -14.59 19.29
N ASP A 21 -15.49 -15.51 19.44
CA ASP A 21 -14.14 -15.50 18.88
C ASP A 21 -14.06 -16.29 17.56
N ALA A 22 -15.14 -16.94 17.13
CA ALA A 22 -15.15 -17.78 15.93
C ALA A 22 -15.41 -17.02 14.61
N PHE A 23 -15.38 -15.69 14.61
CA PHE A 23 -15.31 -14.85 13.39
C PHE A 23 -14.30 -13.71 13.52
N GLY A 24 -13.21 -13.96 14.23
CA GLY A 24 -12.12 -13.01 14.42
C GLY A 24 -10.96 -13.65 15.13
N ALA A 25 -10.44 -14.76 14.57
CA ALA A 25 -9.25 -15.39 15.10
C ALA A 25 -8.17 -14.32 15.32
N ALA A 26 -7.91 -14.01 16.58
CA ALA A 26 -6.80 -13.18 16.98
C ALA A 26 -5.55 -13.80 16.36
N ILE A 27 -4.93 -13.06 15.45
CA ILE A 27 -3.59 -13.36 14.93
C ILE A 27 -2.72 -13.59 16.16
N GLN A 28 -2.18 -14.80 16.31
CA GLN A 28 -1.33 -15.12 17.45
C GLN A 28 -0.16 -14.11 17.49
N PRO A 29 0.03 -13.37 18.61
CA PRO A 29 1.01 -12.30 18.69
C PRO A 29 2.47 -12.80 18.82
N ASN A 30 2.73 -14.11 18.79
CA ASN A 30 4.02 -14.71 19.12
C ASN A 30 4.62 -15.61 18.02
N ALA A 31 3.98 -15.77 16.87
CA ALA A 31 4.69 -16.24 15.68
C ALA A 31 5.39 -15.01 15.06
N THR A 32 6.71 -15.06 14.89
CA THR A 32 7.49 -14.01 14.24
C THR A 32 7.02 -13.86 12.79
N ASN A 33 5.97 -13.07 12.59
CA ASN A 33 5.22 -12.98 11.34
C ASN A 33 5.91 -12.12 10.29
N TYR A 34 7.03 -11.50 10.68
CA TYR A 34 7.90 -10.72 9.83
C TYR A 34 9.34 -10.84 10.32
N TRP A 35 10.30 -10.90 9.41
CA TRP A 35 11.73 -10.94 9.72
C TRP A 35 12.53 -10.25 8.61
N ARG A 36 13.82 -10.08 8.85
CA ARG A 36 14.76 -9.52 7.89
C ARG A 36 15.49 -10.62 7.14
N GLU A 37 15.50 -10.52 5.83
CA GLU A 37 16.30 -11.36 4.94
C GLU A 37 17.18 -10.44 4.08
N GLY A 38 18.40 -10.18 4.54
CA GLY A 38 19.32 -9.23 3.92
C GLY A 38 18.81 -7.79 3.95
N ASP A 39 18.46 -7.24 2.78
CA ASP A 39 17.88 -5.90 2.59
C ASP A 39 16.35 -5.95 2.41
N LEU A 40 15.73 -7.08 2.73
CA LEU A 40 14.31 -7.32 2.52
C LEU A 40 13.60 -7.58 3.84
N LEU A 41 12.45 -6.93 3.98
CA LEU A 41 11.48 -7.26 5.00
C LEU A 41 10.55 -8.34 4.45
N VAL A 42 10.60 -9.52 5.06
CA VAL A 42 9.73 -10.64 4.71
C VAL A 42 8.57 -10.64 5.68
N VAL A 43 7.35 -10.69 5.15
CA VAL A 43 6.11 -10.66 5.93
C VAL A 43 5.23 -11.82 5.49
N ASN A 44 4.68 -12.59 6.44
CA ASN A 44 3.70 -13.63 6.11
C ASN A 44 2.41 -13.00 5.55
N LYS A 45 1.73 -13.69 4.63
CA LYS A 45 0.45 -13.22 4.11
C LYS A 45 -0.60 -13.16 5.24
N GLY A 46 -1.37 -12.09 5.27
CA GLY A 46 -2.34 -11.80 6.32
C GLY A 46 -1.71 -11.27 7.61
N ALA A 47 -0.38 -11.26 7.72
CA ALA A 47 0.27 -10.71 8.89
C ALA A 47 0.19 -9.19 8.94
N THR A 48 0.27 -8.69 10.17
CA THR A 48 0.28 -7.27 10.47
C THR A 48 1.64 -6.90 11.04
N VAL A 49 2.32 -5.96 10.38
CA VAL A 49 3.50 -5.27 10.90
C VAL A 49 3.02 -4.23 11.93
N PRO A 50 3.76 -4.00 13.03
CA PRO A 50 3.37 -3.02 14.05
C PRO A 50 2.99 -1.66 13.43
N PRO A 51 1.76 -1.16 13.67
CA PRO A 51 1.29 0.11 13.09
C PRO A 51 1.99 1.32 13.70
N GLU A 52 2.68 1.14 14.82
CA GLU A 52 3.54 2.12 15.48
C GLU A 52 4.83 2.41 14.70
N VAL A 53 5.18 1.59 13.71
CA VAL A 53 6.35 1.80 12.86
C VAL A 53 5.90 2.06 11.43
N CYS A 54 6.34 3.17 10.85
CA CYS A 54 6.09 3.51 9.47
C CYS A 54 6.94 2.64 8.54
N ILE A 55 6.31 1.80 7.72
CA ILE A 55 7.02 0.90 6.80
C ILE A 55 7.80 1.63 5.68
N ALA A 56 7.48 2.90 5.41
CA ALA A 56 8.12 3.70 4.36
C ALA A 56 9.34 4.50 4.86
N THR A 57 9.33 4.90 6.14
CA THR A 57 10.34 5.81 6.71
C THR A 57 11.05 5.27 7.95
N GLY A 58 10.55 4.21 8.59
CA GLY A 58 11.07 3.67 9.85
C GLY A 58 10.80 4.57 11.06
N ARG A 59 10.10 5.71 10.89
CA ARG A 59 9.72 6.59 12.01
C ARG A 59 8.46 6.09 12.72
N ALA A 60 8.16 6.68 13.87
CA ALA A 60 6.90 6.44 14.58
C ALA A 60 5.70 6.67 13.64
N GLY A 61 4.85 5.65 13.55
CA GLY A 61 3.59 5.64 12.84
C GLY A 61 2.50 6.38 13.60
N ASP A 62 1.41 6.70 12.90
CA ASP A 62 0.22 7.32 13.49
C ASP A 62 -0.70 6.31 14.22
N GLY A 63 -0.25 5.05 14.34
CA GLY A 63 -1.03 3.96 14.93
C GLY A 63 -2.18 3.47 14.05
N GLN A 64 -2.41 4.06 12.87
CA GLN A 64 -3.48 3.63 11.99
C GLN A 64 -3.06 2.43 11.16
N LEU A 65 -3.72 1.30 11.43
CA LEU A 65 -3.55 0.09 10.66
C LEU A 65 -4.22 0.20 9.29
N ILE A 66 -3.43 0.04 8.23
CA ILE A 66 -3.92 -0.03 6.86
C ILE A 66 -3.71 -1.47 6.37
N ARG A 67 -4.80 -2.14 5.99
CA ARG A 67 -4.73 -3.42 5.29
C ARG A 67 -4.80 -3.20 3.80
N LYS A 68 -3.85 -3.77 3.06
CA LYS A 68 -3.81 -3.70 1.61
C LYS A 68 -3.45 -5.04 0.99
N THR A 69 -4.22 -5.41 -0.02
CA THR A 69 -3.89 -6.51 -0.92
C THR A 69 -2.85 -6.02 -1.93
N LEU A 70 -1.64 -6.54 -1.82
CA LEU A 70 -0.57 -6.32 -2.77
C LEU A 70 -0.69 -7.32 -3.91
N GLN A 71 -0.38 -6.84 -5.12
CA GLN A 71 -0.36 -7.66 -6.33
C GLN A 71 1.05 -7.59 -6.92
N TRP A 72 1.58 -8.73 -7.32
CA TRP A 72 2.87 -8.83 -7.96
C TRP A 72 2.76 -9.80 -9.13
N ALA A 73 3.24 -9.39 -10.29
CA ALA A 73 3.41 -10.25 -11.46
C ALA A 73 4.90 -10.30 -11.83
N HIS A 74 5.33 -11.42 -12.39
CA HIS A 74 6.73 -11.59 -12.77
C HIS A 74 7.11 -10.57 -13.86
N PRO A 75 8.25 -9.86 -13.76
CA PRO A 75 8.63 -8.83 -14.73
C PRO A 75 8.70 -9.35 -16.18
N ALA A 76 9.06 -10.61 -16.38
CA ALA A 76 9.07 -11.24 -17.71
C ALA A 76 7.70 -11.26 -18.40
N VAL A 77 6.59 -11.19 -17.65
CA VAL A 77 5.25 -11.08 -18.23
C VAL A 77 5.12 -9.80 -19.05
N ALA A 78 5.80 -8.72 -18.67
CA ALA A 78 5.78 -7.47 -19.42
C ALA A 78 6.35 -7.62 -20.84
N ILE A 79 7.22 -8.61 -21.10
CA ILE A 79 7.77 -8.85 -22.45
C ILE A 79 6.67 -9.33 -23.41
N ALA A 80 5.64 -10.01 -22.91
CA ALA A 80 4.54 -10.50 -23.73
C ALA A 80 3.76 -9.38 -24.43
N ILE A 81 3.84 -8.13 -23.92
CA ILE A 81 3.18 -6.97 -24.52
C ILE A 81 3.69 -6.68 -25.94
N LEU A 82 4.96 -7.02 -26.23
CA LEU A 82 5.57 -6.81 -27.55
C LEU A 82 4.99 -7.75 -28.61
N PHE A 83 4.44 -8.89 -28.20
CA PHE A 83 3.86 -9.87 -29.12
C PHE A 83 2.36 -9.65 -29.29
N ASN A 84 1.62 -9.52 -28.18
CA ASN A 84 0.19 -9.25 -28.22
C ASN A 84 -0.33 -8.79 -26.85
N VAL A 85 -1.12 -7.71 -26.84
CA VAL A 85 -1.73 -7.15 -25.63
C VAL A 85 -2.70 -8.15 -24.96
N ILE A 86 -3.45 -8.93 -25.74
CA ILE A 86 -4.38 -9.95 -25.20
C ILE A 86 -3.60 -11.06 -24.49
N ILE A 87 -2.53 -11.57 -25.11
CA ILE A 87 -1.67 -12.59 -24.51
C ILE A 87 -1.05 -12.07 -23.22
N TYR A 88 -0.56 -10.83 -23.23
CA TYR A 88 -0.06 -10.17 -22.02
C TYR A 88 -1.10 -10.15 -20.89
N ILE A 89 -2.34 -9.75 -21.16
CA ILE A 89 -3.40 -9.69 -20.14
C ILE A 89 -3.66 -11.09 -19.56
N ILE A 90 -3.74 -12.12 -20.41
CA ILE A 90 -3.97 -13.50 -19.97
C ILE A 90 -2.82 -13.96 -19.07
N LEU A 91 -1.57 -13.78 -19.50
CA LEU A 91 -0.39 -14.15 -18.71
C LEU A 91 -0.33 -13.38 -17.39
N TYR A 92 -0.65 -12.09 -17.40
CA TYR A 92 -0.71 -11.28 -16.19
C TYR A 92 -1.75 -11.80 -15.20
N LEU A 93 -2.96 -12.13 -15.68
CA LEU A 93 -4.03 -12.63 -14.82
C LEU A 93 -3.74 -14.03 -14.24
N VAL A 94 -3.04 -14.89 -15.00
CA VAL A 94 -2.65 -16.24 -14.56
C VAL A 94 -1.45 -16.20 -13.61
N MET A 95 -0.44 -15.38 -13.89
CA MET A 95 0.81 -15.35 -13.12
C MET A 95 0.80 -14.35 -11.96
N ARG A 96 -0.21 -13.46 -11.86
CA ARG A 96 -0.30 -12.53 -10.73
C ARG A 96 -0.43 -13.31 -9.43
N LYS A 97 0.40 -12.93 -8.47
CA LYS A 97 0.34 -13.38 -7.09
C LYS A 97 -0.19 -12.25 -6.24
N THR A 98 -1.09 -12.58 -5.32
CA THR A 98 -1.65 -11.62 -4.36
C THR A 98 -1.23 -11.99 -2.94
N GLY A 99 -1.10 -10.96 -2.11
CA GLY A 99 -0.82 -11.11 -0.68
C GLY A 99 -1.37 -9.92 0.09
N GLU A 100 -2.20 -10.17 1.09
CA GLU A 100 -2.67 -9.15 2.00
C GLU A 100 -1.63 -8.92 3.09
N ILE A 101 -1.36 -7.65 3.42
CA ILE A 101 -0.54 -7.27 4.57
C ILE A 101 -1.18 -6.10 5.31
N GLY A 102 -1.04 -6.08 6.63
CA GLY A 102 -1.35 -4.94 7.49
C GLY A 102 -0.09 -4.15 7.83
N TYR A 103 -0.10 -2.83 7.66
CA TYR A 103 1.02 -1.95 8.05
C TYR A 103 0.53 -0.54 8.40
N GLY A 104 1.37 0.22 9.11
CA GLY A 104 1.13 1.63 9.46
C GLY A 104 1.96 2.62 8.63
N PHE A 105 1.53 3.88 8.62
CA PHE A 105 2.30 4.99 8.06
C PHE A 105 2.44 6.12 9.08
N SER A 106 3.51 6.90 9.00
CA SER A 106 3.62 8.19 9.70
C SER A 106 2.74 9.24 9.04
N THR A 107 2.24 10.21 9.82
CA THR A 107 1.49 11.38 9.32
C THR A 107 2.27 12.18 8.27
N GLU A 108 3.58 12.32 8.47
CA GLU A 108 4.49 13.01 7.54
C GLU A 108 4.51 12.35 6.16
N PHE A 109 4.69 11.02 6.12
CA PHE A 109 4.64 10.27 4.87
C PHE A 109 3.26 10.35 4.20
N ARG A 110 2.18 10.32 4.98
CA ARG A 110 0.81 10.44 4.45
C ARG A 110 0.59 11.81 3.79
N ASN A 111 1.06 12.88 4.42
CA ASN A 111 1.00 14.23 3.85
C ASN A 111 1.89 14.36 2.61
N ARG A 112 3.11 13.82 2.64
CA ARG A 112 4.00 13.79 1.48
C ARG A 112 3.37 13.05 0.30
N ARG A 113 2.76 11.89 0.56
CA ARG A 113 2.05 11.11 -0.45
C ARG A 113 0.84 11.86 -1.00
N ARG A 114 0.06 12.52 -0.14
CA ARG A 114 -1.07 13.36 -0.57
C ARG A 114 -0.59 14.49 -1.48
N ASN A 115 0.47 15.18 -1.10
CA ASN A 115 1.05 16.27 -1.91
C ASN A 115 1.61 15.74 -3.24
N GLY A 116 2.26 14.57 -3.23
CA GLY A 116 2.74 13.91 -4.46
C GLY A 116 1.60 13.52 -5.40
N ILE A 117 0.49 12.99 -4.88
CA ILE A 117 -0.72 12.69 -5.67
C ILE A 117 -1.34 13.98 -6.21
N LEU A 118 -1.46 15.03 -5.39
CA LEU A 118 -1.96 16.33 -5.84
C LEU A 118 -1.07 16.92 -6.94
N LEU A 119 0.25 16.82 -6.83
CA LEU A 119 1.19 17.23 -7.87
C LEU A 119 1.00 16.41 -9.15
N ALA A 120 0.84 15.09 -9.04
CA ALA A 120 0.63 14.21 -10.19
C ALA A 120 -0.71 14.46 -10.91
N ILE A 121 -1.70 15.01 -10.23
CA ILE A 121 -3.02 15.33 -10.81
C ILE A 121 -3.04 16.77 -11.34
N LEU A 122 -2.70 17.75 -10.49
CA LEU A 122 -2.79 19.18 -10.82
C LEU A 122 -1.63 19.67 -11.69
N GLY A 123 -0.44 19.10 -11.53
CA GLY A 123 0.76 19.48 -12.28
C GLY A 123 0.57 19.32 -13.80
N PRO A 124 0.18 18.12 -14.28
CA PRO A 124 -0.11 17.90 -15.70
C PRO A 124 -1.20 18.82 -16.25
N VAL A 125 -2.26 19.09 -15.47
CA VAL A 125 -3.34 19.98 -15.89
C VAL A 125 -2.82 21.41 -16.08
N ALA A 126 -2.07 21.93 -15.11
CA ALA A 126 -1.48 23.27 -15.18
C ALA A 126 -0.47 23.38 -16.33
N CYS A 127 0.40 22.37 -16.50
CA CYS A 127 1.37 22.34 -17.58
C CYS A 127 0.70 22.20 -18.97
N THR A 128 -0.40 21.45 -19.09
CA THR A 128 -1.16 21.33 -20.34
C THR A 128 -1.75 22.69 -20.73
N PHE A 129 -2.34 23.41 -19.77
CA PHE A 129 -2.86 24.76 -20.01
C PHE A 129 -1.77 25.72 -20.50
N LEU A 130 -0.60 25.72 -19.84
CA LEU A 130 0.54 26.54 -20.26
C LEU A 130 1.09 26.14 -21.64
N THR A 131 1.00 24.86 -21.99
CA THR A 131 1.40 24.37 -23.32
C THR A 131 0.48 24.95 -24.39
N ILE A 132 -0.83 24.92 -24.18
CA ILE A 132 -1.81 25.48 -25.13
C ILE A 132 -1.58 26.98 -25.33
N VAL A 133 -1.46 27.74 -24.23
CA VAL A 133 -1.23 29.19 -24.30
C VAL A 133 0.13 29.53 -24.92
N GLY A 134 1.17 28.74 -24.64
CA GLY A 134 2.52 28.97 -25.15
C GLY A 134 2.64 28.78 -26.66
N PHE A 135 1.92 27.81 -27.23
CA PHE A 135 1.93 27.57 -28.69
C PHE A 135 0.99 28.47 -29.48
N ASP A 136 -0.06 29.01 -28.86
CA ASP A 136 -0.99 29.94 -29.54
C ASP A 136 -0.40 31.36 -29.69
N ASN A 137 0.57 31.72 -28.83
CA ASN A 137 1.21 33.04 -28.82
C ASN A 137 2.59 33.02 -29.49
N ARG A 138 2.71 33.69 -30.65
CA ARG A 138 3.99 33.89 -31.34
C ARG A 138 4.97 34.62 -30.41
N GLY A 139 6.09 33.96 -30.07
CA GLY A 139 7.11 34.47 -29.15
C GLY A 139 7.19 33.77 -27.78
N LEU A 140 6.19 32.97 -27.41
CA LEU A 140 6.16 32.17 -26.17
C LEU A 140 6.27 30.65 -26.41
N GLU A 141 6.63 30.25 -27.63
CA GLU A 141 6.74 28.83 -28.04
C GLU A 141 7.71 28.04 -27.15
N TRP A 142 8.80 28.68 -26.71
CA TRP A 142 9.77 28.10 -25.78
C TRP A 142 9.14 27.77 -24.42
N LEU A 143 8.19 28.58 -23.94
CA LEU A 143 7.44 28.35 -22.71
C LEU A 143 6.47 27.17 -22.87
N GLY A 144 5.86 27.03 -24.05
CA GLY A 144 5.07 25.85 -24.42
C GLY A 144 5.90 24.56 -24.40
N ALA A 145 7.11 24.59 -24.96
CA ALA A 145 8.03 23.45 -24.95
C ALA A 145 8.48 23.07 -23.51
N ILE A 146 8.81 24.05 -22.66
CA ILE A 146 9.17 23.79 -21.25
C ILE A 146 7.97 23.22 -20.48
N ALA A 147 6.77 23.75 -20.71
CA ALA A 147 5.57 23.26 -20.05
C ALA A 147 5.27 21.79 -20.41
N ALA A 148 5.49 21.39 -21.68
CA ALA A 148 5.35 20.00 -22.10
C ALA A 148 6.30 19.05 -21.35
N ILE A 149 7.56 19.45 -21.14
CA ILE A 149 8.52 18.69 -20.33
C ILE A 149 8.08 18.65 -18.86
N GLY A 150 7.51 19.76 -18.37
CA GLY A 150 6.94 19.88 -17.02
C GLY A 150 5.83 18.85 -16.73
N ILE A 151 5.05 18.43 -17.74
CA ILE A 151 4.04 17.37 -17.59
C ILE A 151 4.72 16.08 -17.14
N VAL A 152 5.76 15.66 -17.85
CA VAL A 152 6.48 14.42 -17.55
C VAL A 152 7.19 14.53 -16.20
N ALA A 153 7.82 15.68 -15.92
CA ALA A 153 8.51 15.92 -14.65
C ALA A 153 7.57 15.85 -13.44
N THR A 154 6.40 16.49 -13.50
CA THR A 154 5.42 16.48 -12.40
C THR A 154 4.85 15.09 -12.14
N LEU A 155 4.59 14.31 -13.20
CA LEU A 155 4.17 12.90 -13.08
C LEU A 155 5.25 12.05 -12.41
N ILE A 156 6.49 12.14 -12.86
CA ILE A 156 7.60 11.35 -12.30
C ILE A 156 7.80 11.69 -10.83
N VAL A 157 7.88 12.98 -10.48
CA VAL A 157 8.07 13.44 -9.11
C VAL A 157 6.89 13.01 -8.23
N GLY A 158 5.66 13.13 -8.73
CA GLY A 158 4.46 12.73 -8.00
C GLY A 158 4.43 11.22 -7.71
N ILE A 159 4.78 10.38 -8.69
CA ILE A 159 4.89 8.92 -8.52
C ILE A 159 5.94 8.58 -7.47
N ILE A 160 7.14 9.17 -7.56
CA ILE A 160 8.24 8.91 -6.63
C ILE A 160 7.85 9.33 -5.20
N MET A 161 7.21 10.49 -5.04
CA MET A 161 6.75 10.95 -3.72
C MET A 161 5.63 10.08 -3.13
N ALA A 162 4.81 9.45 -3.98
CA ALA A 162 3.68 8.64 -3.54
C ALA A 162 4.04 7.17 -3.25
N GLN A 163 5.23 6.71 -3.66
CA GLN A 163 5.63 5.31 -3.57
C GLN A 163 6.20 4.97 -2.17
N PRO A 164 5.54 4.12 -1.36
CA PRO A 164 5.96 3.84 0.01
C PRO A 164 7.10 2.83 0.11
N PHE A 165 7.08 1.80 -0.73
CA PHE A 165 8.06 0.72 -0.76
C PHE A 165 7.96 0.01 -2.11
N ARG A 166 8.98 -0.81 -2.43
CA ARG A 166 8.99 -1.60 -3.66
C ARG A 166 8.78 -3.07 -3.33
N ILE A 167 7.76 -3.68 -3.92
CA ILE A 167 7.48 -5.12 -3.80
C ILE A 167 8.48 -5.85 -4.69
N GLN A 168 9.31 -6.72 -4.12
CA GLN A 168 10.29 -7.47 -4.92
C GLN A 168 9.73 -8.82 -5.36
N LYS A 169 9.04 -9.52 -4.47
CA LYS A 169 8.51 -10.86 -4.73
C LYS A 169 7.31 -11.14 -3.83
N ILE A 170 6.36 -11.91 -4.33
CA ILE A 170 5.29 -12.52 -3.53
C ILE A 170 5.37 -14.03 -3.78
N ASP A 171 5.52 -14.81 -2.72
CA ASP A 171 5.42 -16.28 -2.75
C ASP A 171 4.04 -16.73 -2.29
N GLU A 172 3.83 -18.02 -2.06
CA GLU A 172 2.53 -18.57 -1.67
C GLU A 172 2.12 -18.14 -0.25
N HIS A 173 3.09 -18.06 0.68
CA HIS A 173 2.85 -17.69 2.08
C HIS A 173 3.52 -16.39 2.51
N ARG A 174 4.42 -15.82 1.69
CA ARG A 174 5.32 -14.72 2.08
C ARG A 174 5.30 -13.57 1.08
N VAL A 175 5.52 -12.37 1.57
CA VAL A 175 5.65 -11.12 0.81
C VAL A 175 7.01 -10.51 1.12
N TYR A 176 7.79 -10.22 0.08
CA TYR A 176 9.13 -9.65 0.20
C TYR A 176 9.08 -8.18 -0.21
N LEU A 177 9.35 -7.31 0.75
CA LEU A 177 9.29 -5.87 0.60
C LEU A 177 10.70 -5.28 0.72
N LYS A 178 11.08 -4.46 -0.25
CA LYS A 178 12.28 -3.64 -0.14
C LYS A 178 11.92 -2.36 0.60
N VAL A 179 12.47 -2.22 1.80
CA VAL A 179 12.24 -1.10 2.73
C VAL A 179 13.55 -0.35 2.99
N LYS A 180 13.46 0.81 3.64
CA LYS A 180 14.66 1.55 4.07
C LYS A 180 15.34 0.84 5.25
N PRO A 181 16.67 0.98 5.41
CA PRO A 181 17.39 0.37 6.52
C PRO A 181 16.89 0.82 7.90
N GLU A 182 16.43 2.07 8.01
CA GLU A 182 15.82 2.67 9.22
C GLU A 182 14.61 1.87 9.73
N VAL A 183 13.90 1.18 8.84
CA VAL A 183 12.73 0.36 9.20
C VAL A 183 13.15 -0.88 9.97
N PHE A 184 14.29 -1.48 9.65
CA PHE A 184 14.78 -2.66 10.38
C PHE A 184 15.14 -2.30 11.81
N SER A 185 15.85 -1.20 12.02
CA SER A 185 16.17 -0.71 13.37
C SER A 185 14.92 -0.41 14.20
N ALA A 186 13.87 0.14 13.58
CA ALA A 186 12.62 0.45 14.27
C ALA A 186 11.78 -0.78 14.60
N LEU A 187 11.93 -1.87 13.83
CA LEU A 187 11.28 -3.15 14.07
C LEU A 187 12.10 -4.09 14.98
N GLY A 188 13.34 -3.71 15.32
CA GLY A 188 14.25 -4.56 16.10
C GLY A 188 14.84 -5.73 15.31
N LEU A 189 15.08 -5.56 13.99
CA LEU A 189 15.58 -6.58 13.04
C LEU A 189 16.96 -6.27 12.44
#